data_AF-A0A2U3KZ88-F1
#
_entry.id   AF-A0A2U3KZ88-F1
#
_cell.length_a   1.000
_cell.length_b   1.000
_cell.length_c   1.000
_cell.angle_alpha   90.00
_cell.angle_beta   90.00
_cell.angle_gamma   90.00
#
_symmetry.space_group_name_H-M   'P 1'
#
loop_
_entity.id
_entity.type
_entity.pdbx_description
1 polymer ?
#
loop_
_entity_poly.entity_id
_entity_poly.type
_entity_poly.pdbx_seq_one_letter_code
_entity_poly.pdbx_strand_id
1 'polypeptide(L)' 'MSEPAKKKATYQDLYTIPDNMTGEIINGELIVTPRPSRRHVSAASSLGYKIGPAYQFGEGGGPG' A
#
# COMPACT_ATOMS: atom_id res chain seq x y z
N MET A 1 -18.17 -22.37 26.61
CA MET A 1 -17.98 -22.78 25.21
C MET A 1 -16.74 -22.06 24.69
N SER A 2 -15.75 -22.75 24.12
CA SER A 2 -14.54 -22.13 23.57
C SER A 2 -14.83 -21.66 22.14
N GLU A 3 -14.49 -20.42 21.80
CA GLU A 3 -14.55 -19.96 20.41
C GLU A 3 -13.38 -20.56 19.60
N PRO A 4 -13.64 -21.02 18.36
CA PRO A 4 -12.58 -21.51 17.47
C PRO A 4 -11.63 -20.37 17.09
N ALA A 5 -10.34 -20.69 16.94
CA ALA A 5 -9.33 -19.72 16.51
C ALA A 5 -9.68 -19.15 15.12
N LYS A 6 -9.58 -17.82 14.97
CA LYS A 6 -9.79 -17.16 13.67
C LYS A 6 -8.73 -17.63 12.67
N LYS A 7 -9.18 -18.03 11.47
CA LYS A 7 -8.29 -18.37 10.35
C LYS A 7 -7.50 -17.12 9.96
N LYS A 8 -6.17 -17.24 9.92
CA LYS A 8 -5.30 -16.17 9.42
C LYS A 8 -5.40 -16.08 7.90
N ALA A 9 -5.39 -14.85 7.39
CA ALA A 9 -5.27 -14.56 5.98
C ALA A 9 -3.94 -15.08 5.43
N THR A 10 -4.02 -15.57 4.21
CA THR A 10 -2.95 -16.14 3.41
C THR A 10 -2.85 -15.35 2.10
N TYR A 11 -1.73 -15.48 1.41
CA TYR A 11 -1.54 -14.79 0.13
C TYR A 11 -2.61 -15.13 -0.91
N GLN A 12 -3.18 -16.35 -0.85
CA GLN A 12 -4.26 -16.77 -1.75
C GLN A 12 -5.53 -15.92 -1.59
N ASP A 13 -5.78 -15.41 -0.39
CA ASP A 13 -6.95 -14.59 -0.10
C ASP A 13 -6.90 -13.23 -0.84
N LEU A 14 -5.71 -12.75 -1.24
CA LEU A 14 -5.57 -11.54 -2.06
C LEU A 14 -6.22 -11.67 -3.43
N TYR A 15 -6.32 -12.88 -4.00
CA TYR A 15 -6.97 -13.10 -5.30
C TYR A 15 -8.50 -13.09 -5.22
N THR A 16 -9.08 -12.96 -4.02
CA THR A 16 -10.53 -12.94 -3.80
C THR A 16 -11.12 -11.52 -3.70
N ILE A 17 -10.25 -10.50 -3.63
CA ILE A 17 -10.69 -9.11 -3.49
C ILE A 17 -11.18 -8.55 -4.85
N PRO A 18 -12.02 -7.50 -4.84
CA PRO A 18 -12.43 -6.84 -6.08
C PRO A 18 -11.24 -6.16 -6.80
N ASP A 19 -11.25 -6.20 -8.14
CA ASP A 19 -10.18 -5.65 -9.00
C ASP A 19 -9.86 -4.16 -8.76
N ASN A 20 -10.84 -3.39 -8.27
CA ASN A 20 -10.70 -1.95 -8.01
C ASN A 20 -10.28 -1.63 -6.57
N MET A 21 -9.77 -2.61 -5.84
CA MET A 21 -9.32 -2.47 -4.46
C MET A 21 -7.87 -2.91 -4.28
N THR A 22 -7.26 -2.44 -3.21
CA THR A 22 -5.93 -2.87 -2.77
C THR A 22 -6.09 -3.75 -1.53
N GLY A 23 -5.49 -4.95 -1.56
CA GLY A 23 -5.48 -5.87 -0.43
C GLY A 23 -4.12 -5.89 0.25
N GLU A 24 -4.11 -5.84 1.58
CA GLU A 24 -2.91 -5.92 2.42
C GLU A 24 -3.12 -6.96 3.51
N ILE A 25 -2.11 -7.78 3.81
CA ILE A 25 -2.16 -8.72 4.94
C ILE A 25 -1.31 -8.18 6.08
N ILE A 26 -1.95 -7.78 7.17
CA ILE A 26 -1.28 -7.20 8.34
C ILE A 26 -1.61 -8.08 9.56
N ASN A 27 -0.58 -8.62 10.21
CA ASN A 27 -0.73 -9.52 11.36
C ASN A 27 -1.63 -10.75 11.12
N GLY A 28 -1.73 -11.20 9.86
CA GLY A 28 -2.60 -12.31 9.46
C GLY A 28 -4.07 -11.91 9.26
N GLU A 29 -4.39 -10.63 9.15
CA GLU A 29 -5.69 -10.11 8.76
C GLU A 29 -5.62 -9.50 7.36
N LEU A 30 -6.61 -9.81 6.51
CA LEU A 30 -6.75 -9.19 5.19
C LEU A 30 -7.50 -7.86 5.33
N ILE A 31 -6.82 -6.76 5.04
CA ILE A 31 -7.38 -5.42 4.99
C ILE A 31 -7.56 -5.03 3.52
N VAL A 32 -8.76 -4.60 3.16
CA VAL A 32 -9.08 -4.22 1.78
C VAL A 32 -9.48 -2.75 1.76
N THR A 33 -8.75 -1.96 0.99
CA THR A 33 -9.00 -0.52 0.83
C THR A 33 -9.41 -0.20 -0.62
N PRO A 34 -10.33 0.75 -0.85
CA PRO A 34 -10.69 1.15 -2.19
C PRO A 34 -9.50 1.83 -2.89
N ARG A 35 -9.49 1.79 -4.23
CA ARG A 35 -8.51 2.55 -5.01
C ARG A 35 -8.42 4.01 -4.53
N PRO A 36 -7.22 4.54 -4.27
CA PRO A 36 -7.02 5.91 -3.82
C PRO A 36 -7.74 6.96 -4.66
N SER A 37 -8.37 7.92 -4.00
CA SER A 37 -8.98 9.08 -4.66
C SER A 37 -7.92 9.96 -5.33
N ARG A 38 -8.33 10.78 -6.31
CA ARG A 38 -7.43 11.71 -7.02
C ARG A 38 -6.67 12.63 -6.06
N ARG A 39 -7.31 13.11 -4.99
CA ARG A 39 -6.66 13.97 -3.99
C ARG A 39 -5.56 13.22 -3.23
N HIS A 40 -5.80 11.96 -2.86
CA HIS A 40 -4.80 11.13 -2.20
C HIS A 40 -3.60 10.87 -3.13
N VAL A 41 -3.85 10.52 -4.39
CA VAL A 41 -2.81 10.32 -5.41
C VAL A 41 -1.97 11.58 -5.60
N SER A 42 -2.60 12.75 -5.68
CA SER A 42 -1.88 14.02 -5.82
C SER A 42 -0.98 14.29 -4.62
N ALA A 43 -1.46 14.08 -3.39
CA ALA A 43 -0.66 14.28 -2.19
C ALA A 43 0.55 13.32 -2.14
N ALA A 44 0.35 12.04 -2.42
CA ALA A 44 1.42 11.05 -2.49
C ALA A 44 2.45 11.39 -3.58
N SER A 45 1.98 11.84 -4.75
CA SER A 45 2.86 12.24 -5.86
C SER A 45 3.69 13.48 -5.52
N SER A 46 3.11 14.48 -4.85
CA SER A 46 3.84 15.66 -4.41
C SER A 46 4.96 15.32 -3.43
N LEU A 47 4.74 14.36 -2.53
CA LEU A 47 5.81 13.84 -1.66
C LEU A 47 6.89 13.14 -2.48
N GLY A 48 6.49 12.32 -3.45
CA GLY A 48 7.39 11.68 -4.40
C GLY A 48 8.25 12.70 -5.16
N TYR A 49 7.68 13.79 -5.67
CA TYR A 49 8.42 14.84 -6.38
C TYR A 49 9.39 15.61 -5.50
N LYS A 50 9.18 15.66 -4.19
CA LYS A 50 10.11 16.32 -3.27
C LYS A 50 11.36 15.47 -3.01
N ILE A 51 11.20 14.15 -3.02
CA ILE A 51 12.26 13.19 -2.70
C ILE A 51 12.95 12.69 -3.97
N GLY A 52 12.16 12.38 -4.99
CA GLY A 52 12.57 11.74 -6.23
C GLY A 52 13.76 12.39 -6.92
N PRO A 53 13.77 13.70 -7.21
CA PRO A 53 14.82 14.30 -8.03
C PRO A 53 16.25 14.10 -7.51
N ALA A 54 16.44 14.17 -6.19
CA ALA A 54 17.75 13.95 -5.58
C ALA A 54 18.24 12.50 -5.78
N TYR A 55 17.37 11.51 -5.55
CA TYR A 55 17.74 10.09 -5.62
C TYR A 55 17.61 9.46 -7.02
N GLN A 56 16.76 10.03 -7.88
CA GLN A 56 16.48 9.50 -9.22
C GLN A 56 17.36 10.16 -10.29
N PHE A 57 17.65 11.46 -10.14
CA PHE A 57 18.38 12.24 -11.15
C PHE A 57 19.70 12.82 -10.62
N GLY A 58 19.99 12.69 -9.33
CA GLY A 58 21.20 13.26 -8.72
C GLY A 58 21.15 14.79 -8.61
N GLU A 59 19.95 15.38 -8.65
CA GLU A 59 19.79 16.82 -8.49
C GLU A 59 20.14 17.26 -7.06
N GLY A 60 20.84 18.39 -6.92
CA GLY A 60 21.25 18.92 -5.60
C GLY A 60 22.69 18.63 -5.19
N GLY A 61 23.49 17.95 -6.03
CA GLY A 61 24.95 17.89 -5.91
C GLY A 61 25.51 17.02 -4.77
N GLY A 62 24.64 16.31 -4.03
CA GLY A 62 25.01 15.31 -3.03
C GLY A 62 24.87 13.87 -3.55
N PRO A 63 25.14 12.85 -2.72
CA PRO A 63 24.97 11.44 -3.08
C PRO A 63 23.50 10.96 -3.14
N GLY A 64 22.55 11.91 -3.14
CA GLY A 64 21.13 11.71 -2.82
C GLY A 64 20.73 12.43 -1.54
#